data_AF-A0A7K7L9E9-F1
#
_entry.id   AF-A0A7K7L9E9-F1
#
_cell.length_a   1.000
_cell.length_b   1.000
_cell.length_c   1.000
_cell.angle_alpha   90.00
_cell.angle_beta   90.00
_cell.angle_gamma   90.00
#
_symmetry.space_group_name_H-M   'P 1'
#
loop_
_entity.id
_entity.type
_entity.pdbx_description
1 polymer ?
#
loop_
_entity_poly.entity_id
_entity_poly.type
_entity_poly.pdbx_seq_one_letter_code
_entity_poly.pdbx_strand_id
1 'polypeptide(L)'
;MTVPGPELPSHRRATSTMPKQDEGKKPPSETAPDQRWKLQVFYLCFYGFMTQIRPGESFITPYLLGPDKNFTREEVTNEITPVLSYSYVAVLVPIFLLTDYLRYKPVLVLQSLSHISIWLLLVLGTSVLAMQLMEFFYGVTMAARIAYSSYIFSLVAPSRYQRMASYSRTAVLLGVFTSSVLGQLCVTLGGVPFLTLNYVSLGFVTFGLLLTLFLERPKRSLFFNRPEGACNGAAAPTELDKMAGGDGEGAAGGWRDMVLCRMLREVCALAKQSQLQLWSCWWVFNSAGYYLVLYYVQILWNEIYPARDNRRVYNGGVDAASTLLGAIAPFVAGPVKIRWALWSALVIGLVTAVQAGLLMLMNTTSNIWLCYAAYVLFRGSYQFLVPIAIFQIATSLSKELCALVFGVNTFFGTVLKTIITIIVADKRGLGLSVHPQFYVYFGYFMLLAAAYLMVAVGVGVRHSRRAQPPEPVPATAAVREKSPEADATEA
;
A
#
# COMPACT_ATOMS: atom_id res chain seq x y z
N MET A 1 68.83 -10.31 66.10
CA MET A 1 68.99 -8.86 65.95
C MET A 1 67.82 -8.34 65.11
N THR A 2 66.65 -8.05 65.70
CA THR A 2 66.18 -6.79 66.30
C THR A 2 65.93 -5.61 65.33
N VAL A 3 64.64 -5.46 64.93
CA VAL A 3 63.76 -4.24 64.98
C VAL A 3 64.03 -3.10 63.94
N PRO A 4 63.05 -2.24 63.51
CA PRO A 4 61.62 -2.07 63.87
C PRO A 4 60.55 -2.04 62.73
N GLY A 5 59.27 -2.08 63.14
CA GLY A 5 58.04 -1.84 62.34
C GLY A 5 57.68 -0.36 62.09
N PRO A 6 56.41 -0.05 61.73
CA PRO A 6 55.38 0.16 62.76
C PRO A 6 53.93 -0.36 62.47
N GLU A 7 53.29 -0.70 63.59
CA GLU A 7 51.87 -0.64 64.05
C GLU A 7 50.82 0.16 63.24
N LEU A 8 49.48 -0.03 63.23
CA LEU A 8 48.39 -0.83 63.88
C LEU A 8 47.09 -0.56 63.01
N PRO A 9 45.82 -0.99 63.28
CA PRO A 9 45.27 -1.78 64.37
C PRO A 9 44.38 -2.98 63.96
N SER A 10 44.34 -3.98 64.84
CA SER A 10 43.32 -5.05 64.86
C SER A 10 42.41 -4.91 66.09
N HIS A 11 41.11 -4.79 65.89
CA HIS A 11 40.01 -5.10 66.83
C HIS A 11 38.71 -5.08 66.01
N ARG A 12 37.71 -5.97 66.11
CA ARG A 12 37.47 -7.15 66.95
C ARG A 12 36.29 -7.94 66.32
N ARG A 13 36.55 -9.19 65.94
CA ARG A 13 35.73 -10.43 65.90
C ARG A 13 34.18 -10.34 65.94
N ALA A 14 33.52 -11.01 64.99
CA ALA A 14 32.34 -11.85 65.24
C ALA A 14 32.25 -13.01 64.20
N THR A 15 32.34 -14.23 64.72
CA THR A 15 32.18 -15.54 64.08
C THR A 15 30.74 -15.81 63.65
N SER A 16 30.50 -16.44 62.49
CA SER A 16 29.40 -17.41 62.32
C SER A 16 29.49 -18.21 61.01
N THR A 17 29.81 -19.49 61.16
CA THR A 17 29.33 -20.67 60.41
C THR A 17 28.74 -20.52 59.00
N MET A 18 29.32 -21.25 58.05
CA MET A 18 28.69 -21.66 56.78
C MET A 18 27.35 -22.37 57.01
N PRO A 19 26.36 -22.17 56.12
CA PRO A 19 25.39 -23.20 55.77
C PRO A 19 25.67 -23.79 54.38
N LYS A 20 25.28 -25.07 54.30
CA LYS A 20 25.43 -26.03 53.22
C LYS A 20 24.77 -25.60 51.91
N GLN A 21 25.29 -26.22 50.83
CA GLN A 21 24.63 -26.42 49.55
C GLN A 21 23.14 -26.73 49.71
N ASP A 22 22.31 -25.95 49.00
CA ASP A 22 20.97 -26.36 48.60
C ASP A 22 21.01 -26.59 47.09
N GLU A 23 20.92 -27.85 46.69
CA GLU A 23 20.60 -28.23 45.32
C GLU A 23 19.16 -27.78 45.01
N GLY A 24 18.96 -27.13 43.86
CA GLY A 24 17.63 -27.07 43.23
C GLY A 24 17.04 -25.67 43.03
N LYS A 25 17.42 -25.05 41.90
CA LYS A 25 16.45 -24.56 40.90
C LYS A 25 17.22 -24.05 39.68
N LYS A 26 17.16 -24.81 38.58
CA LYS A 26 17.37 -24.25 37.24
C LYS A 26 16.47 -23.02 37.10
N PRO A 27 16.96 -21.86 36.66
CA PRO A 27 16.08 -20.75 36.34
C PRO A 27 15.08 -21.20 35.26
N PRO A 28 13.80 -20.82 35.35
CA PRO A 28 12.80 -21.20 34.35
C PRO A 28 13.22 -20.63 33.00
N SER A 29 13.33 -21.51 32.01
CA SER A 29 13.41 -21.27 30.57
C SER A 29 13.22 -19.80 30.12
N GLU A 30 14.34 -19.10 29.94
CA GLU A 30 14.40 -17.81 29.22
C GLU A 30 14.19 -17.95 27.70
N THR A 31 13.82 -19.14 27.21
CA THR A 31 13.52 -19.44 25.80
C THR A 31 12.05 -19.20 25.41
N ALA A 32 11.14 -19.08 26.38
CA ALA A 32 9.69 -18.98 26.14
C ALA A 32 9.20 -17.64 25.53
N PRO A 33 9.68 -16.45 25.91
CA PRO A 33 9.14 -15.19 25.36
C PRO A 33 9.53 -14.98 23.89
N ASP A 34 10.68 -15.51 23.47
CA ASP A 34 11.21 -15.32 22.11
C ASP A 34 10.61 -16.26 21.06
N GLN A 35 9.88 -17.29 21.49
CA GLN A 35 9.22 -18.25 20.60
C GLN A 35 7.74 -17.91 20.34
N ARG A 36 7.06 -17.29 21.33
CA ARG A 36 5.64 -16.94 21.22
C ARG A 36 5.35 -15.93 20.11
N TRP A 37 6.18 -14.90 19.97
CA TRP A 37 5.99 -13.89 18.91
C TRP A 37 6.27 -14.46 17.51
N LYS A 38 7.22 -15.40 17.39
CA LYS A 38 7.48 -16.10 16.11
C LYS A 38 6.28 -16.91 15.67
N LEU A 39 5.65 -17.62 16.62
CA LEU A 39 4.44 -18.39 16.36
C LEU A 39 3.27 -17.48 15.95
N GLN A 40 3.10 -16.32 16.62
CA GLN A 40 2.08 -15.34 16.26
C GLN A 40 2.29 -14.78 14.85
N VAL A 41 3.53 -14.42 14.49
CA VAL A 41 3.87 -13.92 13.15
C VAL A 41 3.63 -15.00 12.10
N PHE A 42 4.05 -16.25 12.37
CA PHE A 42 3.79 -17.38 11.49
C PHE A 42 2.29 -17.58 11.26
N TYR A 43 1.51 -17.60 12.33
CA TYR A 43 0.06 -17.73 12.27
C TYR A 43 -0.59 -16.60 11.47
N LEU A 44 -0.12 -15.36 11.64
CA LEU A 44 -0.62 -14.19 10.93
C LEU A 44 -0.24 -14.18 9.43
N CYS A 45 0.94 -14.70 9.09
CA CYS A 45 1.33 -14.92 7.69
C CYS A 45 0.50 -16.04 7.07
N PHE A 46 0.28 -17.14 7.80
CA PHE A 46 -0.58 -18.24 7.37
C PHE A 46 -2.03 -17.77 7.16
N TYR A 47 -2.56 -16.98 8.08
CA TYR A 47 -3.85 -16.31 7.95
C TYR A 47 -3.91 -15.41 6.70
N GLY A 48 -2.90 -14.55 6.52
CA GLY A 48 -2.81 -13.66 5.37
C GLY A 48 -2.69 -14.41 4.04
N PHE A 49 -2.08 -15.59 4.03
CA PHE A 49 -2.04 -16.49 2.88
C PHE A 49 -3.43 -17.12 2.63
N MET A 50 -4.02 -17.74 3.65
CA MET A 50 -5.28 -18.48 3.54
C MET A 50 -6.46 -17.59 3.15
N THR A 51 -6.54 -16.37 3.70
CA THR A 51 -7.62 -15.40 3.38
C THR A 51 -7.59 -14.90 1.94
N GLN A 52 -6.46 -15.06 1.24
CA GLN A 52 -6.30 -14.67 -0.16
C GLN A 52 -6.58 -15.81 -1.14
N ILE A 53 -6.62 -17.06 -0.67
CA ILE A 53 -6.97 -18.22 -1.51
C ILE A 53 -8.46 -18.18 -1.81
N ARG A 54 -8.80 -17.67 -3.00
CA ARG A 54 -10.16 -17.44 -3.50
C ARG A 54 -10.20 -17.77 -5.00
N PRO A 55 -10.11 -19.06 -5.37
CA PRO A 55 -9.89 -19.48 -6.76
C PRO A 55 -10.88 -18.93 -7.80
N GLY A 56 -12.10 -18.61 -7.38
CA GLY A 56 -13.15 -18.03 -8.23
C GLY A 56 -12.97 -16.55 -8.54
N GLU A 57 -12.11 -15.81 -7.85
CA GLU A 57 -11.95 -14.36 -7.99
C GLU A 57 -11.59 -13.92 -9.42
N SER A 58 -10.70 -14.67 -10.09
CA SER A 58 -10.30 -14.41 -11.48
C SER A 58 -11.40 -14.72 -12.51
N PHE A 59 -12.49 -15.36 -12.09
CA PHE A 59 -13.58 -15.82 -12.96
C PHE A 59 -14.94 -15.21 -12.58
N ILE A 60 -14.98 -14.19 -11.72
CA ILE A 60 -16.23 -13.52 -11.32
C ILE A 60 -16.95 -12.95 -12.54
N THR A 61 -16.28 -12.15 -13.38
CA THR A 61 -16.93 -11.56 -14.55
C THR A 61 -17.40 -12.61 -15.58
N PRO A 62 -16.58 -13.61 -15.97
CA PRO A 62 -17.06 -14.72 -16.79
C PRO A 62 -18.27 -15.46 -16.18
N TYR A 63 -18.31 -15.61 -14.86
CA TYR A 63 -19.44 -16.25 -14.18
C TYR A 63 -20.72 -15.39 -14.20
N LEU A 64 -20.61 -14.07 -14.01
CA LEU A 64 -21.75 -13.14 -14.10
C LEU A 64 -22.35 -13.09 -15.51
N LEU A 65 -21.51 -13.11 -16.53
CA LEU A 65 -21.90 -13.06 -17.95
C LEU A 65 -22.18 -14.45 -18.55
N GLY A 66 -21.89 -15.50 -17.80
CA GLY A 66 -22.09 -16.90 -18.20
C GLY A 66 -23.55 -17.35 -18.04
N PRO A 67 -23.88 -18.58 -18.49
CA PRO A 67 -25.25 -19.10 -18.47
C PRO A 67 -25.83 -19.24 -17.06
N ASP A 68 -24.99 -19.38 -16.02
CA ASP A 68 -25.42 -19.58 -14.64
C ASP A 68 -26.12 -18.34 -14.06
N LYS A 69 -25.64 -17.13 -14.40
CA LYS A 69 -26.18 -15.85 -13.92
C LYS A 69 -26.90 -15.05 -15.00
N ASN A 70 -26.44 -15.16 -16.24
CA ASN A 70 -27.07 -14.60 -17.42
C ASN A 70 -27.33 -13.08 -17.33
N PHE A 71 -26.44 -12.33 -16.68
CA PHE A 71 -26.51 -10.87 -16.69
C PHE A 71 -26.03 -10.33 -18.02
N THR A 72 -26.60 -9.22 -18.45
CA THR A 72 -26.14 -8.50 -19.62
C THR A 72 -24.80 -7.80 -19.34
N ARG A 73 -24.02 -7.55 -20.40
CA ARG A 73 -22.76 -6.80 -20.28
C ARG A 73 -23.00 -5.38 -19.77
N GLU A 74 -24.09 -4.75 -20.17
CA GLU A 74 -24.46 -3.41 -19.72
C GLU A 74 -24.79 -3.39 -18.21
N GLU A 75 -25.55 -4.37 -17.71
CA GLU A 75 -25.81 -4.47 -16.26
C GLU A 75 -24.51 -4.65 -15.46
N VAL A 76 -23.63 -5.56 -15.90
CA VAL A 76 -22.35 -5.79 -15.20
C VAL A 76 -21.46 -4.55 -15.24
N THR A 77 -21.38 -3.88 -16.39
CA THR A 77 -20.49 -2.73 -16.61
C THR A 77 -20.99 -1.45 -15.96
N ASN A 78 -22.27 -1.13 -16.14
CA ASN A 78 -22.83 0.19 -15.87
C ASN A 78 -23.69 0.24 -14.60
N GLU A 79 -24.09 -0.92 -14.06
CA GLU A 79 -24.93 -1.00 -12.85
C GLU A 79 -24.25 -1.69 -11.67
N ILE A 80 -23.52 -2.79 -11.91
CA ILE A 80 -22.94 -3.62 -10.85
C ILE A 80 -21.55 -3.10 -10.48
N THR A 81 -20.58 -3.17 -11.41
CA THR A 81 -19.17 -2.81 -11.19
C THR A 81 -18.96 -1.41 -10.58
N PRO A 82 -19.71 -0.35 -10.95
CA PRO A 82 -19.52 0.98 -10.37
C PRO A 82 -19.72 1.04 -8.85
N VAL A 83 -20.58 0.18 -8.29
CA VAL A 83 -20.90 0.16 -6.85
C VAL A 83 -19.68 -0.12 -5.99
N LEU A 84 -18.69 -0.86 -6.51
CA LEU A 84 -17.42 -1.07 -5.82
C LEU A 84 -16.69 0.24 -5.53
N SER A 85 -16.61 1.14 -6.52
CA SER A 85 -15.95 2.44 -6.36
C SER A 85 -16.69 3.32 -5.34
N TYR A 86 -18.02 3.27 -5.33
CA TYR A 86 -18.86 4.10 -4.43
C TYR A 86 -18.77 3.63 -2.99
N SER A 87 -19.01 2.34 -2.80
CA SER A 87 -18.93 1.71 -1.49
C SER A 87 -17.54 1.88 -0.90
N TYR A 88 -16.48 1.68 -1.69
CA TYR A 88 -15.11 1.81 -1.20
C TYR A 88 -14.81 3.23 -0.70
N VAL A 89 -15.15 4.31 -1.44
CA VAL A 89 -14.99 5.69 -0.94
C VAL A 89 -15.77 5.89 0.36
N ALA A 90 -17.04 5.45 0.39
CA ALA A 90 -17.93 5.68 1.52
C ALA A 90 -17.45 4.99 2.81
N VAL A 91 -16.90 3.78 2.71
CA VAL A 91 -16.51 2.96 3.86
C VAL A 91 -15.02 3.10 4.24
N LEU A 92 -14.17 3.64 3.35
CA LEU A 92 -12.72 3.75 3.58
C LEU A 92 -12.39 4.55 4.85
N VAL A 93 -12.91 5.77 4.98
CA VAL A 93 -12.63 6.63 6.16
C VAL A 93 -13.24 6.05 7.44
N PRO A 94 -14.54 5.63 7.46
CA PRO A 94 -15.11 5.00 8.64
C PRO A 94 -14.35 3.75 9.11
N ILE A 95 -13.98 2.85 8.19
CA ILE A 95 -13.27 1.61 8.54
C ILE A 95 -11.85 1.92 9.01
N PHE A 96 -11.17 2.90 8.42
CA PHE A 96 -9.86 3.35 8.88
C PHE A 96 -9.92 3.82 10.34
N LEU A 97 -10.87 4.69 10.69
CA LEU A 97 -11.08 5.16 12.07
C LEU A 97 -11.46 4.00 13.01
N LEU A 98 -12.35 3.11 12.56
CA LEU A 98 -12.81 1.96 13.32
C LEU A 98 -11.69 0.96 13.60
N THR A 99 -10.74 0.82 12.68
CA THR A 99 -9.59 -0.09 12.80
C THR A 99 -8.75 0.21 14.02
N ASP A 100 -8.44 1.49 14.23
CA ASP A 100 -7.64 1.91 15.37
C ASP A 100 -8.46 1.97 16.67
N TYR A 101 -9.75 2.32 16.59
CA TYR A 101 -10.67 2.32 17.74
C TYR A 101 -10.91 0.91 18.31
N LEU A 102 -11.22 -0.06 17.43
CA LEU A 102 -11.58 -1.44 17.82
C LEU A 102 -10.38 -2.38 18.01
N ARG A 103 -9.14 -1.88 17.96
CA ARG A 103 -7.91 -2.68 18.11
C ARG A 103 -7.80 -3.81 17.07
N TYR A 104 -8.01 -3.47 15.78
CA TYR A 104 -7.75 -4.29 14.59
C TYR A 104 -8.59 -5.58 14.43
N LYS A 105 -8.67 -6.46 15.45
CA LYS A 105 -9.31 -7.79 15.35
C LYS A 105 -10.77 -7.73 14.88
N PRO A 106 -11.66 -6.86 15.41
CA PRO A 106 -13.03 -6.76 14.94
C PRO A 106 -13.14 -6.35 13.46
N VAL A 107 -12.20 -5.54 12.97
CA VAL A 107 -12.16 -5.18 11.54
C VAL A 107 -11.69 -6.34 10.67
N LEU A 108 -10.78 -7.20 11.15
CA LEU A 108 -10.43 -8.45 10.46
C LEU A 108 -11.59 -9.45 10.41
N VAL A 109 -12.40 -9.50 11.48
CA VAL A 109 -13.64 -10.31 11.50
C VAL A 109 -14.64 -9.74 10.50
N LEU A 110 -14.85 -8.42 10.49
CA LEU A 110 -15.69 -7.73 9.52
C LEU A 110 -15.24 -8.01 8.07
N GLN A 111 -13.93 -7.99 7.82
CA GLN A 111 -13.36 -8.35 6.52
C GLN A 111 -13.75 -9.78 6.13
N SER A 112 -13.57 -10.74 7.04
CA SER A 112 -13.85 -12.16 6.79
C SER A 112 -15.34 -12.43 6.55
N LEU A 113 -16.22 -11.78 7.33
CA LEU A 113 -17.66 -11.84 7.14
C LEU A 113 -18.07 -11.22 5.79
N SER A 114 -17.47 -10.09 5.43
CA SER A 114 -17.72 -9.44 4.14
C SER A 114 -17.26 -10.31 2.98
N HIS A 115 -16.13 -11.01 3.10
CA HIS A 115 -15.75 -12.05 2.14
C HIS A 115 -16.87 -13.09 2.01
N ILE A 116 -17.27 -13.75 3.10
CA ILE A 116 -18.34 -14.77 3.04
C ILE A 116 -19.61 -14.24 2.36
N SER A 117 -20.04 -13.01 2.69
CA SER A 117 -21.17 -12.35 2.03
C SER A 117 -21.00 -12.25 0.52
N ILE A 118 -19.82 -11.89 0.01
CA ILE A 118 -19.53 -11.83 -1.43
C ILE A 118 -19.79 -13.19 -2.10
N TRP A 119 -19.19 -14.26 -1.59
CA TRP A 119 -19.34 -15.59 -2.19
C TRP A 119 -20.75 -16.17 -2.02
N LEU A 120 -21.43 -15.88 -0.90
CA LEU A 120 -22.85 -16.24 -0.72
C LEU A 120 -23.74 -15.51 -1.73
N LEU A 121 -23.52 -14.22 -1.95
CA LEU A 121 -24.27 -13.45 -2.95
C LEU A 121 -23.94 -13.93 -4.37
N LEU A 122 -22.68 -14.26 -4.69
CA LEU A 122 -22.33 -14.86 -5.98
C LEU A 122 -23.02 -16.21 -6.20
N VAL A 123 -23.18 -17.05 -5.18
CA VAL A 123 -23.87 -18.33 -5.35
C VAL A 123 -25.39 -18.11 -5.42
N LEU A 124 -25.98 -17.43 -4.45
CA LEU A 124 -27.44 -17.38 -4.24
C LEU A 124 -28.14 -16.21 -4.94
N GLY A 125 -27.45 -15.10 -5.20
CA GLY A 125 -28.03 -13.88 -5.74
C GLY A 125 -28.35 -13.98 -7.23
N THR A 126 -29.56 -13.63 -7.62
CA THR A 126 -30.02 -13.69 -9.03
C THR A 126 -30.37 -12.32 -9.59
N SER A 127 -30.51 -11.30 -8.75
CA SER A 127 -30.87 -9.94 -9.16
C SER A 127 -29.66 -9.01 -9.27
N VAL A 128 -29.80 -7.94 -10.06
CA VAL A 128 -28.80 -6.87 -10.15
C VAL A 128 -28.52 -6.28 -8.76
N LEU A 129 -29.55 -6.07 -7.93
CA LEU A 129 -29.38 -5.57 -6.57
C LEU A 129 -28.52 -6.51 -5.70
N ALA A 130 -28.66 -7.83 -5.84
CA ALA A 130 -27.82 -8.78 -5.11
C ALA A 130 -26.35 -8.67 -5.54
N MET A 131 -26.08 -8.45 -6.83
CA MET A 131 -24.72 -8.22 -7.33
C MET A 131 -24.17 -6.85 -6.93
N GLN A 132 -25.01 -5.82 -6.83
CA GLN A 132 -24.60 -4.52 -6.28
C GLN A 132 -24.23 -4.64 -4.79
N LEU A 133 -25.00 -5.41 -4.00
CA LEU A 133 -24.65 -5.71 -2.61
C LEU A 133 -23.34 -6.52 -2.52
N MET A 134 -23.08 -7.41 -3.48
CA MET A 134 -21.82 -8.15 -3.56
C MET A 134 -20.64 -7.19 -3.75
N GLU A 135 -20.74 -6.24 -4.68
CA GLU A 135 -19.71 -5.20 -4.88
C GLU A 135 -19.57 -4.26 -3.66
N PHE A 136 -20.67 -3.96 -2.97
CA PHE A 136 -20.63 -3.20 -1.72
C PHE A 136 -19.78 -3.91 -0.65
N PHE A 137 -20.02 -5.21 -0.42
CA PHE A 137 -19.19 -5.97 0.51
C PHE A 137 -17.76 -6.05 0.03
N TYR A 138 -17.52 -6.15 -1.28
CA TYR A 138 -16.19 -6.10 -1.87
C TYR A 138 -15.46 -4.78 -1.52
N GLY A 139 -16.14 -3.63 -1.57
CA GLY A 139 -15.63 -2.35 -1.08
C GLY A 139 -15.27 -2.35 0.41
N VAL A 140 -16.09 -2.98 1.26
CA VAL A 140 -15.79 -3.18 2.69
C VAL A 140 -14.52 -4.01 2.89
N THR A 141 -14.33 -5.08 2.13
CA THR A 141 -13.12 -5.92 2.22
C THR A 141 -11.85 -5.16 1.83
N MET A 142 -11.93 -4.32 0.79
CA MET A 142 -10.83 -3.49 0.31
C MET A 142 -10.41 -2.47 1.37
N ALA A 143 -11.37 -1.85 2.06
CA ALA A 143 -11.10 -0.92 3.16
C ALA A 143 -10.54 -1.62 4.40
N ALA A 144 -11.12 -2.76 4.79
CA ALA A 144 -10.70 -3.50 5.98
C ALA A 144 -9.30 -4.12 5.85
N ARG A 145 -8.77 -4.28 4.63
CA ARG A 145 -7.40 -4.77 4.38
C ARG A 145 -6.31 -3.95 5.08
N ILE A 146 -6.54 -2.66 5.32
CA ILE A 146 -5.60 -1.79 6.05
C ILE A 146 -5.35 -2.33 7.47
N ALA A 147 -6.37 -2.91 8.10
CA ALA A 147 -6.28 -3.48 9.44
C ALA A 147 -5.26 -4.62 9.53
N TYR A 148 -5.16 -5.46 8.49
CA TYR A 148 -4.19 -6.56 8.47
C TYR A 148 -2.75 -6.05 8.53
N SER A 149 -2.42 -5.06 7.71
CA SER A 149 -1.07 -4.47 7.67
C SER A 149 -0.73 -3.80 9.00
N SER A 150 -1.66 -3.03 9.58
CA SER A 150 -1.48 -2.38 10.88
C SER A 150 -1.38 -3.38 12.04
N TYR A 151 -2.10 -4.50 11.98
CA TYR A 151 -2.05 -5.55 12.98
C TYR A 151 -0.64 -6.17 13.08
N ILE A 152 0.05 -6.42 11.96
CA ILE A 152 1.43 -6.95 11.95
C ILE A 152 2.34 -6.06 12.82
N PHE A 153 2.26 -4.74 12.60
CA PHE A 153 3.12 -3.77 13.26
C PHE A 153 2.82 -3.63 14.76
N SER A 154 1.58 -3.89 15.18
CA SER A 154 1.19 -3.84 16.59
C SER A 154 1.81 -4.96 17.45
N LEU A 155 2.20 -6.08 16.84
CA LEU A 155 2.72 -7.26 17.54
C LEU A 155 4.24 -7.30 17.69
N VAL A 156 4.97 -6.52 16.90
CA VAL A 156 6.42 -6.68 16.77
C VAL A 156 7.15 -5.41 17.23
N ALA A 157 8.39 -5.53 17.68
CA ALA A 157 9.21 -4.37 18.00
C ALA A 157 9.65 -3.61 16.73
N PRO A 158 9.85 -2.28 16.80
CA PRO A 158 10.25 -1.45 15.65
C PRO A 158 11.49 -1.92 14.90
N SER A 159 12.44 -2.56 15.58
CA SER A 159 13.68 -3.09 15.00
C SER A 159 13.46 -4.20 13.95
N ARG A 160 12.26 -4.82 13.93
CA ARG A 160 11.93 -5.94 13.04
C ARG A 160 10.83 -5.62 12.02
N TYR A 161 10.28 -4.39 12.01
CA TYR A 161 9.16 -4.00 11.13
C TYR A 161 9.40 -4.30 9.65
N GLN A 162 10.59 -4.01 9.13
CA GLN A 162 10.90 -4.23 7.72
C GLN A 162 10.84 -5.72 7.35
N ARG A 163 11.39 -6.60 8.19
CA ARG A 163 11.37 -8.05 7.96
C ARG A 163 9.94 -8.59 8.02
N MET A 164 9.15 -8.15 9.00
CA MET A 164 7.78 -8.63 9.17
C MET A 164 6.84 -8.14 8.07
N ALA A 165 7.00 -6.88 7.65
CA ALA A 165 6.27 -6.33 6.50
C ALA A 165 6.57 -7.14 5.23
N SER A 166 7.83 -7.52 5.01
CA SER A 166 8.24 -8.36 3.88
C SER A 166 7.62 -9.76 3.95
N TYR A 167 7.66 -10.44 5.10
CA TYR A 167 7.05 -11.77 5.28
C TYR A 167 5.53 -11.75 5.06
N SER A 168 4.85 -10.80 5.69
CA SER A 168 3.40 -10.63 5.54
C SER A 168 3.00 -10.36 4.08
N ARG A 169 3.69 -9.42 3.42
CA ARG A 169 3.43 -9.10 2.01
C ARG A 169 3.68 -10.30 1.10
N THR A 170 4.75 -11.06 1.35
CA THR A 170 5.07 -12.27 0.59
C THR A 170 4.00 -13.34 0.78
N ALA A 171 3.52 -13.56 2.01
CA ALA A 171 2.45 -14.51 2.29
C ALA A 171 1.14 -14.15 1.58
N VAL A 172 0.76 -12.87 1.60
CA VAL A 172 -0.42 -12.36 0.88
C VAL A 172 -0.27 -12.55 -0.64
N LEU A 173 0.88 -12.18 -1.21
CA LEU A 173 1.14 -12.35 -2.65
C LEU A 173 1.15 -13.82 -3.06
N LEU A 174 1.72 -14.70 -2.24
CA LEU A 174 1.73 -16.14 -2.48
C LEU A 174 0.30 -16.71 -2.40
N GLY A 175 -0.53 -16.19 -1.51
CA GLY A 175 -1.94 -16.56 -1.41
C GLY A 175 -2.72 -16.19 -2.67
N VAL A 176 -2.56 -14.96 -3.16
CA VAL A 176 -3.16 -14.52 -4.44
C VAL A 176 -2.64 -15.34 -5.61
N PHE A 177 -1.33 -15.60 -5.69
CA PHE A 177 -0.75 -16.44 -6.74
C PHE A 177 -1.32 -17.87 -6.71
N THR A 178 -1.33 -18.49 -5.53
CA THR A 178 -1.87 -19.84 -5.32
C THR A 178 -3.36 -19.89 -5.67
N SER A 179 -4.12 -18.86 -5.29
CA SER A 179 -5.52 -18.68 -5.66
C SER A 179 -5.74 -18.74 -7.17
N SER A 180 -5.03 -17.87 -7.90
CA SER A 180 -5.20 -17.73 -9.34
C SER A 180 -4.73 -18.97 -10.10
N VAL A 181 -3.64 -19.61 -9.67
CA VAL A 181 -3.17 -20.90 -10.23
C VAL A 181 -4.17 -22.00 -9.95
N LEU A 182 -4.65 -22.14 -8.71
CA LEU A 182 -5.63 -23.17 -8.34
C LEU A 182 -6.92 -22.99 -9.15
N GLY A 183 -7.43 -21.77 -9.27
CA GLY A 183 -8.60 -21.46 -10.09
C GLY A 183 -8.39 -21.83 -11.56
N GLN A 184 -7.24 -21.46 -12.12
CA GLN A 184 -6.91 -21.78 -13.51
C GLN A 184 -6.81 -23.28 -13.75
N LEU A 185 -6.17 -24.04 -12.84
CA LEU A 185 -6.05 -25.49 -12.95
C LEU A 185 -7.42 -26.19 -12.83
N CYS A 186 -8.29 -25.74 -11.92
CA CYS A 186 -9.64 -26.27 -11.79
C CYS A 186 -10.46 -26.09 -13.08
N VAL A 187 -10.39 -24.92 -13.72
CA VAL A 187 -11.14 -24.63 -14.95
C VAL A 187 -10.56 -25.35 -16.16
N THR A 188 -9.23 -25.35 -16.33
CA THR A 188 -8.59 -25.89 -17.56
C THR A 188 -8.37 -27.39 -17.52
N LEU A 189 -7.79 -27.92 -16.44
CA LEU A 189 -7.49 -29.35 -16.32
C LEU A 189 -8.67 -30.12 -15.72
N GLY A 190 -9.31 -29.54 -14.71
CA GLY A 190 -10.42 -30.18 -14.00
C GLY A 190 -11.78 -30.07 -14.71
N GLY A 191 -11.92 -29.18 -15.69
CA GLY A 191 -13.20 -28.90 -16.34
C GLY A 191 -14.30 -28.45 -15.37
N VAL A 192 -13.91 -27.92 -14.21
CA VAL A 192 -14.83 -27.56 -13.12
C VAL A 192 -15.66 -26.34 -13.53
N PRO A 193 -16.99 -26.37 -13.42
CA PRO A 193 -17.83 -25.23 -13.75
C PRO A 193 -17.62 -24.07 -12.76
N PHE A 194 -17.86 -22.84 -13.20
CA PHE A 194 -17.64 -21.65 -12.38
C PHE A 194 -18.47 -21.64 -11.09
N LEU A 195 -19.69 -22.20 -11.11
CA LEU A 195 -20.51 -22.36 -9.90
C LEU A 195 -19.80 -23.21 -8.83
N THR A 196 -19.24 -24.37 -9.20
CA THR A 196 -18.47 -25.23 -8.28
C THR A 196 -17.21 -24.51 -7.78
N LEU A 197 -16.55 -23.72 -8.64
CA LEU A 197 -15.40 -22.93 -8.23
C LEU A 197 -15.75 -21.86 -7.18
N ASN A 198 -16.94 -21.27 -7.28
CA ASN A 198 -17.47 -20.35 -6.27
C ASN A 198 -17.75 -21.06 -4.93
N TYR A 199 -18.28 -22.30 -4.95
CA TYR A 199 -18.43 -23.11 -3.73
C TYR A 199 -17.07 -23.44 -3.08
N VAL A 200 -16.07 -23.81 -3.88
CA VAL A 200 -14.70 -24.06 -3.37
C VAL A 200 -14.15 -22.79 -2.72
N SER A 201 -14.33 -21.65 -3.36
CA SER A 201 -13.89 -20.35 -2.82
C SER A 201 -14.63 -19.97 -1.54
N LEU A 202 -15.94 -20.26 -1.46
CA LEU A 202 -16.75 -20.09 -0.24
C LEU A 202 -16.18 -20.92 0.93
N GLY A 203 -15.74 -22.14 0.65
CA GLY A 203 -15.06 -23.01 1.62
C GLY A 203 -13.78 -22.37 2.18
N PHE A 204 -12.91 -21.86 1.30
CA PHE A 204 -11.67 -21.19 1.73
C PHE A 204 -11.93 -19.91 2.54
N VAL A 205 -12.88 -19.06 2.15
CA VAL A 205 -13.17 -17.83 2.91
C VAL A 205 -13.84 -18.13 4.25
N THR A 206 -14.64 -19.20 4.33
CA THR A 206 -15.23 -19.68 5.60
C THR A 206 -14.14 -20.20 6.54
N PHE A 207 -13.18 -20.96 6.01
CA PHE A 207 -11.99 -21.36 6.77
C PHE A 207 -11.16 -20.15 7.22
N GLY A 208 -11.03 -19.13 6.37
CA GLY A 208 -10.42 -17.84 6.70
C GLY A 208 -11.07 -17.16 7.91
N LEU A 209 -12.41 -17.16 8.01
CA LEU A 209 -13.13 -16.66 9.19
C LEU A 209 -12.77 -17.43 10.46
N LEU A 210 -12.72 -18.76 10.39
CA LEU A 210 -12.32 -19.59 11.53
C LEU A 210 -10.93 -19.19 12.02
N LEU A 211 -9.97 -19.04 11.10
CA LEU A 211 -8.62 -18.58 11.44
C LEU A 211 -8.62 -17.18 12.08
N THR A 212 -9.46 -16.25 11.62
CA THR A 212 -9.60 -14.92 12.23
C THR A 212 -10.06 -14.99 13.69
N LEU A 213 -10.97 -15.91 14.02
CA LEU A 213 -11.51 -16.04 15.37
C LEU A 213 -10.42 -16.44 16.37
N PHE A 214 -9.46 -17.28 15.95
CA PHE A 214 -8.32 -17.70 16.75
C PHE A 214 -7.17 -16.68 16.82
N LEU A 215 -7.23 -15.54 16.10
CA LEU A 215 -6.22 -14.48 16.23
C LEU A 215 -6.23 -13.90 17.65
N GLU A 216 -5.06 -13.73 18.27
CA GLU A 216 -4.98 -13.06 19.57
C GLU A 216 -5.42 -11.59 19.47
N ARG A 217 -6.03 -11.04 20.52
CA ARG A 217 -6.39 -9.61 20.55
C ARG A 217 -5.14 -8.78 20.90
N PRO A 218 -4.65 -7.90 20.01
CA PRO A 218 -3.50 -7.07 20.31
C PRO A 218 -3.84 -6.10 21.46
N LYS A 219 -2.91 -5.96 22.40
CA LYS A 219 -3.07 -5.11 23.59
C LYS A 219 -2.71 -3.63 23.33
N ARG A 220 -2.08 -3.32 22.20
CA ARG A 220 -1.59 -1.99 21.82
C ARG A 220 -2.27 -1.51 20.54
N SER A 221 -2.65 -0.24 20.46
CA SER A 221 -3.02 0.42 19.19
C SER A 221 -2.10 1.61 18.90
N LEU A 222 -1.95 1.95 17.62
CA LEU A 222 -1.04 3.01 17.15
C LEU A 222 -1.43 4.41 17.66
N PHE A 223 -2.74 4.70 17.75
CA PHE A 223 -3.27 6.04 18.03
C PHE A 223 -4.13 6.16 19.31
N PHE A 224 -5.00 5.20 19.63
CA PHE A 224 -6.04 5.39 20.69
C PHE A 224 -5.76 4.70 22.04
N ASN A 225 -4.87 3.71 22.10
CA ASN A 225 -4.56 2.93 23.31
C ASN A 225 -3.05 2.66 23.41
N ARG A 226 -2.28 3.73 23.64
CA ARG A 226 -0.90 3.61 24.15
C ARG A 226 -0.98 3.38 25.68
N PRO A 227 -0.17 2.49 26.27
CA PRO A 227 -0.12 2.38 27.72
C PRO A 227 0.42 3.68 28.32
N GLU A 228 -0.31 4.30 29.25
CA GLU A 228 0.05 5.50 30.01
C GLU A 228 1.29 5.33 30.93
N GLY A 229 2.07 4.25 30.78
CA GLY A 229 3.18 3.89 31.67
C GLY A 229 4.59 4.08 31.09
N ALA A 230 4.76 4.66 29.90
CA ALA A 230 6.09 4.84 29.29
C ALA A 230 6.78 6.16 29.68
N CYS A 231 6.31 6.86 30.71
CA CYS A 231 6.97 8.07 31.23
C CYS A 231 8.15 7.79 32.17
N ASN A 232 8.40 6.54 32.57
CA ASN A 232 9.57 6.21 33.41
C ASN A 232 10.47 5.17 32.71
N GLY A 233 11.32 5.65 31.80
CA GLY A 233 12.54 4.93 31.39
C GLY A 233 12.71 4.68 29.89
N ALA A 234 13.58 5.50 29.27
CA ALA A 234 14.44 5.14 28.13
C ALA A 234 13.81 4.82 26.76
N ALA A 235 12.65 5.37 26.40
CA ALA A 235 12.23 5.47 25.00
C ALA A 235 12.41 6.93 24.52
N ALA A 236 13.13 7.12 23.40
CA ALA A 236 13.27 8.44 22.79
C ALA A 236 11.87 9.01 22.46
N PRO A 237 11.59 10.30 22.76
CA PRO A 237 10.28 10.88 22.52
C PRO A 237 9.95 10.80 21.03
N THR A 238 8.77 10.25 20.73
CA THR A 238 8.27 10.15 19.36
C THR A 238 7.96 11.55 18.83
N GLU A 239 7.99 11.77 17.52
CA GLU A 239 7.66 13.09 16.95
C GLU A 239 6.26 13.54 17.36
N LEU A 240 5.31 12.60 17.49
CA LEU A 240 3.99 12.81 18.11
C LEU A 240 4.05 13.38 19.53
N ASP A 241 4.98 12.94 20.38
CA ASP A 241 5.11 13.39 21.77
C ASP A 241 5.73 14.80 21.83
N LYS A 242 6.66 15.10 20.90
CA LYS A 242 7.19 16.46 20.70
C LYS A 242 6.14 17.42 20.16
N MET A 243 5.24 16.92 19.29
CA MET A 243 4.11 17.70 18.74
C MET A 243 2.99 17.92 19.75
N ALA A 244 2.85 17.05 20.75
CA ALA A 244 1.86 17.14 21.82
C ALA A 244 2.30 18.06 22.98
N GLY A 245 3.60 18.30 23.16
CA GLY A 245 4.16 19.09 24.27
C GLY A 245 3.93 20.62 24.20
N GLY A 246 3.07 21.10 23.29
CA GLY A 246 2.67 22.50 23.21
C GLY A 246 1.18 22.64 23.51
N ASP A 247 0.89 23.09 24.73
CA ASP A 247 -0.40 23.58 25.26
C ASP A 247 -1.39 22.55 25.84
N GLY A 248 -1.45 22.53 27.18
CA GLY A 248 -2.69 22.61 27.96
C GLY A 248 -3.49 21.33 28.20
N GLU A 249 -3.56 20.91 29.47
CA GLU A 249 -4.56 19.98 30.01
C GLU A 249 -5.99 20.45 29.69
N GLY A 250 -6.75 19.63 28.96
CA GLY A 250 -8.19 19.81 28.81
C GLY A 250 -8.75 19.20 27.52
N ALA A 251 -9.71 18.28 27.68
CA ALA A 251 -10.53 17.66 26.63
C ALA A 251 -9.82 16.62 25.72
N ALA A 252 -9.88 15.35 26.13
CA ALA A 252 -9.47 14.19 25.34
C ALA A 252 -10.18 14.05 23.97
N GLY A 253 -11.27 14.79 23.72
CA GLY A 253 -11.90 14.92 22.41
C GLY A 253 -11.29 16.02 21.52
N GLY A 254 -11.08 17.23 22.06
CA GLY A 254 -10.53 18.36 21.32
C GLY A 254 -9.03 18.26 21.03
N TRP A 255 -8.27 17.65 21.94
CA TRP A 255 -6.84 17.37 21.74
C TRP A 255 -6.55 16.51 20.50
N ARG A 256 -7.47 15.59 20.16
CA ARG A 256 -7.31 14.64 19.05
C ARG A 256 -7.55 15.26 17.69
N ASP A 257 -8.64 16.02 17.56
CA ASP A 257 -8.90 16.80 16.35
C ASP A 257 -7.81 17.84 16.12
N MET A 258 -7.26 18.40 17.20
CA MET A 258 -6.14 19.33 17.15
C MET A 258 -4.84 18.66 16.67
N VAL A 259 -4.53 17.44 17.13
CA VAL A 259 -3.36 16.68 16.64
C VAL A 259 -3.52 16.26 15.18
N LEU A 260 -4.68 15.73 14.77
CA LEU A 260 -4.92 15.36 13.37
C LEU A 260 -4.88 16.58 12.45
N CYS A 261 -5.52 17.69 12.84
CA CYS A 261 -5.48 18.95 12.09
C CYS A 261 -4.06 19.51 12.01
N ARG A 262 -3.26 19.40 13.08
CA ARG A 262 -1.86 19.82 13.10
C ARG A 262 -1.00 18.95 12.18
N MET A 263 -1.19 17.62 12.18
CA MET A 263 -0.52 16.72 11.25
C MET A 263 -0.91 16.98 9.79
N LEU A 264 -2.20 17.22 9.51
CA LEU A 264 -2.65 17.59 8.17
C LEU A 264 -2.06 18.93 7.71
N ARG A 265 -1.95 19.91 8.62
CA ARG A 265 -1.30 21.19 8.34
C ARG A 265 0.19 21.02 8.03
N GLU A 266 0.89 20.16 8.77
CA GLU A 266 2.29 19.82 8.50
C GLU A 266 2.46 19.06 7.18
N VAL A 267 1.55 18.13 6.86
CA VAL A 267 1.53 17.48 5.53
C VAL A 267 1.34 18.51 4.43
N CYS A 268 0.44 19.48 4.59
CA CYS A 268 0.25 20.57 3.63
C CYS A 268 1.49 21.48 3.52
N ALA A 269 2.21 21.71 4.64
CA ALA A 269 3.45 22.48 4.62
C ALA A 269 4.58 21.71 3.90
N LEU A 270 4.72 20.41 4.17
CA LEU A 270 5.71 19.52 3.57
C LEU A 270 5.38 19.19 2.12
N ALA A 271 4.11 19.23 1.73
CA ALA A 271 3.69 19.10 0.34
C ALA A 271 4.37 20.13 -0.56
N LYS A 272 4.85 21.28 -0.05
CA LYS A 272 5.62 22.26 -0.83
C LYS A 272 6.96 21.73 -1.35
N GLN A 273 7.45 20.59 -0.86
CA GLN A 273 8.66 19.96 -1.36
C GLN A 273 8.41 19.29 -2.73
N SER A 274 9.18 19.72 -3.74
CA SER A 274 8.93 19.39 -5.16
C SER A 274 8.91 17.88 -5.45
N GLN A 275 9.76 17.11 -4.77
CA GLN A 275 9.83 15.64 -4.94
C GLN A 275 8.64 14.94 -4.29
N LEU A 276 8.25 15.36 -3.08
CA LEU A 276 7.10 14.79 -2.38
C LEU A 276 5.80 15.05 -3.15
N GLN A 277 5.64 16.27 -3.68
CA GLN A 277 4.55 16.66 -4.56
C GLN A 277 4.46 15.77 -5.80
N LEU A 278 5.57 15.59 -6.52
CA LEU A 278 5.61 14.80 -7.75
C LEU A 278 5.16 13.35 -7.53
N TRP A 279 5.74 12.69 -6.53
CA TRP A 279 5.44 11.29 -6.21
C TRP A 279 4.05 11.11 -5.58
N SER A 280 3.56 12.08 -4.81
CA SER A 280 2.20 12.06 -4.27
C SER A 280 1.15 12.26 -5.37
N CYS A 281 1.36 13.20 -6.29
CA CYS A 281 0.52 13.37 -7.47
C CYS A 281 0.53 12.09 -8.32
N TRP A 282 1.71 11.54 -8.61
CA TRP A 282 1.81 10.25 -9.31
C TRP A 282 1.02 9.16 -8.60
N TRP A 283 1.14 9.02 -7.28
CA TRP A 283 0.38 8.03 -6.53
C TRP A 283 -1.13 8.20 -6.72
N VAL A 284 -1.64 9.42 -6.57
CA VAL A 284 -3.08 9.74 -6.69
C VAL A 284 -3.59 9.44 -8.10
N PHE A 285 -2.99 10.06 -9.11
CA PHE A 285 -3.45 9.98 -10.49
C PHE A 285 -3.23 8.57 -11.07
N ASN A 286 -2.02 8.03 -10.93
CA ASN A 286 -1.69 6.74 -11.53
C ASN A 286 -2.45 5.59 -10.86
N SER A 287 -2.70 5.65 -9.54
CA SER A 287 -3.52 4.64 -8.86
C SER A 287 -4.98 4.71 -9.28
N ALA A 288 -5.53 5.91 -9.48
CA ALA A 288 -6.89 6.06 -9.99
C ALA A 288 -7.04 5.37 -11.35
N GLY A 289 -6.17 5.70 -12.31
CA GLY A 289 -6.15 5.08 -13.63
C GLY A 289 -5.92 3.56 -13.58
N TYR A 290 -4.98 3.10 -12.76
CA TYR A 290 -4.69 1.66 -12.60
C TYR A 290 -5.92 0.86 -12.15
N TYR A 291 -6.65 1.35 -11.14
CA TYR A 291 -7.82 0.63 -10.63
C TYR A 291 -9.03 0.72 -11.57
N LEU A 292 -9.19 1.79 -12.36
CA LEU A 292 -10.19 1.83 -13.43
C LEU A 292 -9.95 0.68 -14.41
N VAL A 293 -8.71 0.50 -14.86
CA VAL A 293 -8.37 -0.61 -15.76
C VAL A 293 -8.60 -1.95 -15.07
N LEU A 294 -8.14 -2.11 -13.83
CA LEU A 294 -8.25 -3.38 -13.09
C LEU A 294 -9.70 -3.84 -12.89
N TYR A 295 -10.65 -2.92 -12.66
CA TYR A 295 -12.06 -3.28 -12.45
C TYR A 295 -12.78 -3.66 -13.75
N TYR A 296 -12.41 -3.05 -14.88
CA TYR A 296 -13.12 -3.25 -16.15
C TYR A 296 -12.41 -4.21 -17.13
N VAL A 297 -11.16 -4.60 -16.87
CA VAL A 297 -10.39 -5.44 -17.81
C VAL A 297 -11.00 -6.83 -18.02
N GLN A 298 -11.59 -7.46 -17.00
CA GLN A 298 -12.21 -8.78 -17.18
C GLN A 298 -13.46 -8.70 -18.08
N ILE A 299 -14.16 -7.56 -18.07
CA ILE A 299 -15.29 -7.29 -18.98
C ILE A 299 -14.77 -7.13 -20.41
N LEU A 300 -13.67 -6.40 -20.60
CA LEU A 300 -13.01 -6.26 -21.90
C LEU A 300 -12.57 -7.62 -22.46
N TRP A 301 -11.95 -8.47 -21.63
CA TRP A 301 -11.57 -9.82 -22.04
C TRP A 301 -12.75 -10.66 -22.50
N ASN A 302 -13.89 -10.56 -21.80
CA ASN A 302 -15.10 -11.28 -22.17
C ASN A 302 -15.73 -10.72 -23.46
N GLU A 303 -15.51 -9.45 -23.82
CA GLU A 303 -15.92 -8.92 -25.11
C GLU A 303 -15.03 -9.43 -26.26
N ILE A 304 -13.71 -9.46 -26.05
CA ILE A 304 -12.75 -9.99 -27.04
C ILE A 304 -12.93 -11.50 -27.24
N TYR A 305 -13.13 -12.24 -26.14
CA TYR A 305 -13.35 -13.68 -26.16
C TYR A 305 -14.46 -14.05 -25.18
N PRO A 306 -15.73 -14.16 -25.66
CA PRO A 306 -16.86 -14.55 -24.82
C PRO A 306 -16.62 -15.93 -24.19
N ALA A 307 -16.81 -16.03 -22.88
CA ALA A 307 -16.62 -17.27 -22.10
C ALA A 307 -17.72 -18.33 -22.34
N ARG A 308 -18.21 -18.50 -23.58
CA ARG A 308 -19.21 -19.53 -23.93
C ARG A 308 -18.66 -20.95 -23.81
N ASP A 309 -17.37 -21.12 -24.07
CA ASP A 309 -16.63 -22.36 -23.84
C ASP A 309 -15.54 -22.13 -22.79
N ASN A 310 -15.77 -22.62 -21.56
CA ASN A 310 -14.88 -22.48 -20.40
C ASN A 310 -13.42 -22.95 -20.64
N ARG A 311 -13.17 -23.70 -21.72
CA ARG A 311 -11.89 -24.36 -22.02
C ARG A 311 -10.73 -23.44 -22.40
N ARG A 312 -10.97 -22.16 -22.72
CA ARG A 312 -9.90 -21.22 -23.15
C ARG A 312 -9.83 -19.92 -22.36
N VAL A 313 -10.53 -19.81 -21.23
CA VAL A 313 -10.45 -18.62 -20.35
C VAL A 313 -9.21 -18.74 -19.46
N TYR A 314 -8.21 -17.87 -19.67
CA TYR A 314 -6.93 -17.89 -18.95
C TYR A 314 -6.77 -16.75 -17.92
N ASN A 315 -7.89 -16.17 -17.47
CA ASN A 315 -7.88 -15.04 -16.51
C ASN A 315 -7.05 -15.33 -15.25
N GLY A 316 -7.17 -16.54 -14.68
CA GLY A 316 -6.36 -16.94 -13.52
C GLY A 316 -4.86 -17.02 -13.83
N GLY A 317 -4.49 -17.53 -15.01
CA GLY A 317 -3.09 -17.54 -15.46
C GLY A 317 -2.52 -16.11 -15.59
N VAL A 318 -3.31 -15.19 -16.12
CA VAL A 318 -2.94 -13.78 -16.31
C VAL A 318 -2.79 -13.05 -14.98
N ASP A 319 -3.70 -13.28 -14.03
CA ASP A 319 -3.59 -12.74 -12.67
C ASP A 319 -2.40 -13.30 -11.92
N ALA A 320 -2.10 -14.60 -12.08
CA ALA A 320 -0.92 -15.24 -11.50
C ALA A 320 0.38 -14.64 -12.06
N ALA A 321 0.49 -14.51 -13.39
CA ALA A 321 1.64 -13.91 -14.05
C ALA A 321 1.86 -12.45 -13.62
N SER A 322 0.77 -11.67 -13.56
CA SER A 322 0.81 -10.29 -13.10
C SER A 322 1.22 -10.15 -11.63
N THR A 323 0.76 -11.08 -10.78
CA THR A 323 1.11 -11.12 -9.35
C THR A 323 2.58 -11.45 -9.15
N LEU A 324 3.11 -12.42 -9.92
CA LEU A 324 4.53 -12.77 -9.91
C LEU A 324 5.39 -11.59 -10.37
N LEU A 325 5.00 -10.91 -11.45
CA LEU A 325 5.71 -9.72 -11.93
C LEU A 325 5.71 -8.60 -10.89
N GLY A 326 4.57 -8.40 -10.19
CA GLY A 326 4.47 -7.47 -9.08
C GLY A 326 5.31 -7.86 -7.85
N ALA A 327 5.55 -9.15 -7.62
CA ALA A 327 6.44 -9.62 -6.57
C ALA A 327 7.93 -9.42 -6.90
N ILE A 328 8.29 -9.51 -8.19
CA ILE A 328 9.67 -9.29 -8.69
C ILE A 328 10.02 -7.80 -8.72
N ALA A 329 9.05 -6.94 -9.03
CA ALA A 329 9.23 -5.48 -9.16
C ALA A 329 10.05 -4.82 -8.03
N PRO A 330 9.77 -5.04 -6.74
CA PRO A 330 10.56 -4.47 -5.64
C PRO A 330 12.04 -4.91 -5.64
N PHE A 331 12.34 -6.15 -6.05
CA PHE A 331 13.72 -6.65 -6.11
C PHE A 331 14.51 -5.98 -7.23
N VAL A 332 13.85 -5.67 -8.36
CA VAL A 332 14.46 -4.97 -9.49
C VAL A 332 14.60 -3.47 -9.20
N ALA A 333 13.60 -2.86 -8.54
CA ALA A 333 13.62 -1.44 -8.19
C ALA A 333 14.62 -1.10 -7.08
N GLY A 334 14.86 -2.01 -6.13
CA GLY A 334 15.75 -1.81 -4.98
C GLY A 334 17.19 -1.35 -5.30
N PRO A 335 17.92 -1.98 -6.23
CA PRO A 335 19.30 -1.59 -6.54
C PRO A 335 19.43 -0.32 -7.41
N VAL A 336 18.33 0.27 -7.89
CA VAL A 336 18.35 1.39 -8.83
C VAL A 336 18.80 2.69 -8.14
N LYS A 337 20.10 2.98 -8.22
CA LYS A 337 20.72 4.22 -7.71
C LYS A 337 20.73 5.30 -8.80
N ILE A 338 19.58 5.93 -9.01
CA ILE A 338 19.44 7.06 -9.94
C ILE A 338 19.35 8.39 -9.15
N ARG A 339 19.81 9.49 -9.75
CA ARG A 339 19.53 10.85 -9.26
C ARG A 339 18.05 11.17 -9.44
N TRP A 340 17.21 10.65 -8.55
CA TRP A 340 15.75 10.78 -8.60
C TRP A 340 15.28 12.23 -8.66
N ALA A 341 16.03 13.17 -8.10
CA ALA A 341 15.74 14.60 -8.22
C ALA A 341 15.65 15.09 -9.69
N LEU A 342 16.46 14.51 -10.59
CA LEU A 342 16.55 14.89 -12.00
C LEU A 342 15.70 13.96 -12.89
N TRP A 343 15.68 12.66 -12.59
CA TRP A 343 15.13 11.65 -13.49
C TRP A 343 13.71 11.20 -13.15
N SER A 344 13.16 11.51 -11.96
CA SER A 344 11.83 11.01 -11.55
C SER A 344 10.74 11.39 -12.56
N ALA A 345 10.67 12.66 -12.98
CA ALA A 345 9.65 13.13 -13.91
C ALA A 345 9.74 12.42 -15.28
N LEU A 346 10.97 12.18 -15.76
CA LEU A 346 11.18 11.49 -17.04
C LEU A 346 10.77 10.01 -16.93
N VAL A 347 11.22 9.32 -15.88
CA VAL A 347 10.89 7.90 -15.66
C VAL A 347 9.38 7.73 -15.51
N ILE A 348 8.72 8.57 -14.72
CA ILE A 348 7.27 8.56 -14.58
C ILE A 348 6.60 8.80 -15.93
N GLY A 349 6.98 9.86 -16.66
CA GLY A 349 6.39 10.20 -17.96
C GLY A 349 6.54 9.09 -19.00
N LEU A 350 7.72 8.48 -19.11
CA LEU A 350 7.97 7.37 -20.04
C LEU A 350 7.18 6.12 -19.67
N VAL A 351 7.14 5.74 -18.40
CA VAL A 351 6.38 4.56 -17.96
C VAL A 351 4.88 4.79 -18.15
N THR A 352 4.36 5.98 -17.83
CA THR A 352 2.96 6.33 -18.08
C THR A 352 2.63 6.38 -19.57
N ALA A 353 3.57 6.80 -20.44
CA ALA A 353 3.39 6.72 -21.89
C ALA A 353 3.32 5.27 -22.40
N VAL A 354 4.17 4.38 -21.86
CA VAL A 354 4.10 2.94 -22.14
C VAL A 354 2.76 2.37 -21.69
N GLN A 355 2.27 2.75 -20.50
CA GLN A 355 0.95 2.34 -20.02
C GLN A 355 -0.19 2.80 -20.94
N ALA A 356 -0.12 4.03 -21.47
CA ALA A 356 -1.07 4.50 -22.46
C ALA A 356 -1.01 3.64 -23.75
N GLY A 357 0.19 3.38 -24.28
CA GLY A 357 0.35 2.51 -25.45
C GLY A 357 -0.22 1.10 -25.25
N LEU A 358 0.00 0.52 -24.08
CA LEU A 358 -0.56 -0.79 -23.70
C LEU A 358 -2.10 -0.75 -23.59
N LEU A 359 -2.68 0.34 -23.08
CA LEU A 359 -4.13 0.53 -23.05
C LEU A 359 -4.75 0.61 -24.45
N MET A 360 -4.11 1.35 -25.35
CA MET A 360 -4.54 1.40 -26.75
C MET A 360 -4.46 0.01 -27.40
N LEU A 361 -3.38 -0.73 -27.14
CA LEU A 361 -3.21 -2.09 -27.64
C LEU A 361 -4.30 -3.05 -27.13
N MET A 362 -4.59 -3.04 -25.83
CA MET A 362 -5.66 -3.84 -25.23
C MET A 362 -7.03 -3.53 -25.83
N ASN A 363 -7.29 -2.25 -26.15
CA ASN A 363 -8.58 -1.81 -26.65
C ASN A 363 -8.80 -2.11 -28.15
N THR A 364 -7.72 -2.16 -28.93
CA THR A 364 -7.78 -2.32 -30.40
C THR A 364 -7.55 -3.75 -30.87
N THR A 365 -6.95 -4.60 -30.04
CA THR A 365 -6.65 -5.97 -30.41
C THR A 365 -7.89 -6.87 -30.38
N SER A 366 -8.00 -7.76 -31.37
CA SER A 366 -8.99 -8.85 -31.36
C SER A 366 -8.40 -10.18 -30.84
N ASN A 367 -7.10 -10.21 -30.50
CA ASN A 367 -6.43 -11.41 -30.00
C ASN A 367 -6.31 -11.35 -28.47
N ILE A 368 -6.98 -12.28 -27.79
CA ILE A 368 -7.00 -12.35 -26.33
C ILE A 368 -5.60 -12.55 -25.72
N TRP A 369 -4.70 -13.29 -26.36
CA TRP A 369 -3.33 -13.49 -25.87
C TRP A 369 -2.52 -12.21 -25.89
N LEU A 370 -2.71 -11.39 -26.92
CA LEU A 370 -2.05 -10.08 -27.00
C LEU A 370 -2.61 -9.12 -25.95
N CYS A 371 -3.94 -9.14 -25.74
CA CYS A 371 -4.59 -8.37 -24.67
C CYS A 371 -4.10 -8.78 -23.28
N TYR A 372 -3.99 -10.09 -23.02
CA TYR A 372 -3.44 -10.64 -21.80
C TYR A 372 -1.98 -10.23 -21.56
N ALA A 373 -1.12 -10.36 -22.56
CA ALA A 373 0.27 -9.95 -22.46
C ALA A 373 0.37 -8.43 -22.18
N ALA A 374 -0.42 -7.61 -22.88
CA ALA A 374 -0.46 -6.17 -22.67
C ALA A 374 -0.93 -5.80 -21.26
N TYR A 375 -1.93 -6.49 -20.71
CA TYR A 375 -2.38 -6.29 -19.33
C TYR A 375 -1.30 -6.67 -18.30
N VAL A 376 -0.63 -7.81 -18.48
CA VAL A 376 0.47 -8.22 -17.58
C VAL A 376 1.57 -7.16 -17.55
N LEU A 377 1.94 -6.62 -18.72
CA LEU A 377 2.93 -5.55 -18.82
C LEU A 377 2.43 -4.24 -18.19
N PHE A 378 1.17 -3.86 -18.41
CA PHE A 378 0.56 -2.65 -17.83
C PHE A 378 0.55 -2.72 -16.29
N ARG A 379 0.16 -3.87 -15.75
CA ARG A 379 0.15 -4.12 -14.31
C ARG A 379 1.57 -4.17 -13.76
N GLY A 380 2.49 -4.83 -14.47
CA GLY A 380 3.91 -4.89 -14.13
C GLY A 380 4.57 -3.51 -14.04
N SER A 381 4.32 -2.64 -15.01
CA SER A 381 4.90 -1.29 -15.05
C SER A 381 4.39 -0.41 -13.89
N TYR A 382 3.10 -0.52 -13.54
CA TYR A 382 2.57 0.12 -12.33
C TYR A 382 3.26 -0.40 -11.07
N GLN A 383 3.30 -1.73 -10.90
CA GLN A 383 3.88 -2.37 -9.72
C GLN A 383 5.39 -2.09 -9.57
N PHE A 384 6.11 -1.87 -10.67
CA PHE A 384 7.52 -1.47 -10.66
C PHE A 384 7.74 -0.07 -10.05
N LEU A 385 6.87 0.88 -10.36
CA LEU A 385 6.99 2.25 -9.84
C LEU A 385 6.56 2.38 -8.37
N VAL A 386 5.66 1.52 -7.88
CA VAL A 386 5.13 1.59 -6.50
C VAL A 386 6.23 1.55 -5.43
N PRO A 387 7.19 0.60 -5.41
CA PRO A 387 8.29 0.59 -4.45
C PRO A 387 9.16 1.85 -4.50
N ILE A 388 9.37 2.40 -5.70
CA ILE A 388 10.15 3.62 -5.91
C ILE A 388 9.41 4.81 -5.29
N ALA A 389 8.11 4.93 -5.54
CA ALA A 389 7.28 5.96 -4.94
C ALA A 389 7.26 5.85 -3.42
N ILE A 390 7.14 4.63 -2.88
CA ILE A 390 7.19 4.40 -1.43
C ILE A 390 8.51 4.90 -0.86
N PHE A 391 9.63 4.54 -1.48
CA PHE A 391 10.95 4.99 -1.05
C PHE A 391 11.08 6.51 -1.08
N GLN A 392 10.69 7.17 -2.18
CA GLN A 392 10.83 8.62 -2.35
C GLN A 392 9.95 9.43 -1.39
N ILE A 393 8.73 8.96 -1.14
CA ILE A 393 7.82 9.57 -0.16
C ILE A 393 8.37 9.36 1.25
N ALA A 394 8.82 8.15 1.58
CA ALA A 394 9.35 7.83 2.90
C ALA A 394 10.66 8.56 3.23
N THR A 395 11.54 8.81 2.25
CA THR A 395 12.77 9.59 2.47
C THR A 395 12.52 11.08 2.68
N SER A 396 11.35 11.58 2.25
CA SER A 396 11.00 13.00 2.35
C SER A 396 10.21 13.34 3.62
N LEU A 397 9.85 12.34 4.44
CA LEU A 397 8.93 12.49 5.56
C LEU A 397 9.45 11.79 6.82
N SER A 398 8.97 12.22 7.99
CA SER A 398 9.11 11.44 9.22
C SER A 398 8.27 10.16 9.14
N LYS A 399 8.64 9.14 9.94
CA LYS A 399 7.96 7.82 9.93
C LYS A 399 6.45 7.91 10.20
N GLU A 400 6.02 8.84 11.05
CA GLU A 400 4.61 8.98 11.45
C GLU A 400 3.78 9.73 10.40
N LEU A 401 4.35 10.77 9.77
CA LEU A 401 3.71 11.49 8.66
C LEU A 401 3.62 10.65 7.37
N CYS A 402 4.53 9.69 7.20
CA CYS A 402 4.56 8.80 6.05
C CYS A 402 3.28 7.98 5.90
N ALA A 403 2.79 7.38 7.01
CA ALA A 403 1.53 6.62 7.00
C ALA A 403 0.33 7.50 6.66
N LEU A 404 0.29 8.73 7.20
CA LEU A 404 -0.77 9.69 6.92
C LEU A 404 -0.78 10.11 5.44
N VAL A 405 0.38 10.42 4.86
CA VAL A 405 0.48 10.78 3.44
C VAL A 405 0.05 9.65 2.52
N PHE A 406 0.43 8.40 2.78
CA PHE A 406 -0.08 7.26 2.00
C PHE A 406 -1.60 7.10 2.13
N GLY A 407 -2.15 7.30 3.32
CA GLY A 407 -3.60 7.28 3.55
C GLY A 407 -4.32 8.36 2.75
N VAL A 408 -3.86 9.60 2.84
CA VAL A 408 -4.41 10.77 2.12
C VAL A 408 -4.30 10.58 0.61
N ASN A 409 -3.15 10.15 0.10
CA ASN A 409 -2.97 9.90 -1.33
C ASN A 409 -3.88 8.76 -1.84
N THR A 410 -4.06 7.71 -1.04
CA THR A 410 -4.97 6.60 -1.39
C THR A 410 -6.42 7.05 -1.37
N PHE A 411 -6.82 7.88 -0.40
CA PHE A 411 -8.15 8.48 -0.34
C PHE A 411 -8.43 9.34 -1.57
N PHE A 412 -7.55 10.29 -1.91
CA PHE A 412 -7.73 11.13 -3.09
C PHE A 412 -7.71 10.33 -4.40
N GLY A 413 -6.85 9.32 -4.53
CA GLY A 413 -6.85 8.44 -5.71
C GLY A 413 -8.17 7.66 -5.83
N THR A 414 -8.75 7.24 -4.71
CA THR A 414 -10.02 6.54 -4.66
C THR A 414 -11.19 7.47 -5.01
N VAL A 415 -11.19 8.71 -4.49
CA VAL A 415 -12.17 9.74 -4.86
C VAL A 415 -12.10 10.07 -6.36
N LEU A 416 -10.89 10.30 -6.90
CA LEU A 416 -10.71 10.61 -8.32
C LEU A 416 -11.21 9.49 -9.22
N LYS A 417 -10.85 8.24 -8.91
CA LYS A 417 -11.37 7.05 -9.62
C LYS A 417 -12.90 7.01 -9.59
N THR A 418 -13.50 7.27 -8.44
CA THR A 418 -14.95 7.27 -8.27
C THR A 418 -15.63 8.36 -9.11
N ILE A 419 -15.07 9.57 -9.15
CA ILE A 419 -15.56 10.65 -10.01
C ILE A 419 -15.54 10.20 -11.48
N ILE A 420 -14.43 9.63 -11.95
CA ILE A 420 -14.32 9.12 -13.32
C ILE A 420 -15.33 7.99 -13.56
N THR A 421 -15.53 7.11 -12.59
CA THR A 421 -16.51 6.01 -12.68
C THR A 421 -17.95 6.55 -12.84
N ILE A 422 -18.34 7.55 -12.03
CA ILE A 422 -19.67 8.18 -12.11
C ILE A 422 -19.89 8.81 -13.47
N ILE A 423 -18.90 9.53 -14.01
CA ILE A 423 -19.03 10.24 -15.27
C ILE A 423 -19.06 9.26 -16.44
N VAL A 424 -18.14 8.30 -16.47
CA VAL A 424 -17.83 7.51 -17.68
C VAL A 424 -18.59 6.19 -17.70
N ALA A 425 -18.63 5.45 -16.59
CA ALA A 425 -19.10 4.07 -16.55
C ALA A 425 -20.52 3.93 -15.97
N ASP A 426 -20.94 4.78 -15.04
CA ASP A 426 -22.28 4.66 -14.46
C ASP A 426 -23.39 4.94 -15.47
N LYS A 427 -24.50 4.20 -15.37
CA LYS A 427 -25.70 4.45 -16.18
C LYS A 427 -26.32 5.84 -15.99
N ARG A 428 -26.09 6.49 -14.84
CA ARG A 428 -26.53 7.87 -14.55
C ARG A 428 -25.62 8.93 -15.17
N GLY A 429 -24.39 8.54 -15.53
CA GLY A 429 -23.44 9.37 -16.26
C GLY A 429 -23.58 9.16 -17.76
N LEU A 430 -22.47 8.89 -18.43
CA LEU A 430 -22.43 8.59 -19.86
C LEU A 430 -22.83 7.14 -20.18
N GLY A 431 -22.80 6.23 -19.20
CA GLY A 431 -23.19 4.82 -19.41
C GLY A 431 -22.40 4.13 -20.53
N LEU A 432 -21.12 4.47 -20.71
CA LEU A 432 -20.36 3.95 -21.85
C LEU A 432 -20.15 2.44 -21.75
N SER A 433 -20.10 1.76 -22.90
CA SER A 433 -19.62 0.38 -22.98
C SER A 433 -18.09 0.32 -22.76
N VAL A 434 -17.54 -0.87 -22.53
CA VAL A 434 -16.14 -1.03 -22.07
C VAL A 434 -15.10 -0.49 -23.08
N HIS A 435 -15.29 -0.65 -24.39
CA HIS A 435 -14.33 -0.12 -25.38
C HIS A 435 -14.20 1.42 -25.35
N PRO A 436 -15.30 2.21 -25.42
CA PRO A 436 -15.24 3.66 -25.19
C PRO A 436 -14.64 4.04 -23.84
N GLN A 437 -14.91 3.29 -22.76
CA GLN A 437 -14.27 3.54 -21.46
C GLN A 437 -12.73 3.43 -21.56
N PHE A 438 -12.23 2.39 -22.23
CA PHE A 438 -10.79 2.19 -22.42
C PHE A 438 -10.15 3.27 -23.31
N TYR A 439 -10.88 3.85 -24.27
CA TYR A 439 -10.41 5.05 -25.00
C TYR A 439 -10.30 6.27 -24.08
N VAL A 440 -11.25 6.47 -23.17
CA VAL A 440 -11.16 7.54 -22.16
C VAL A 440 -9.97 7.32 -21.22
N TYR A 441 -9.74 6.08 -20.79
CA TYR A 441 -8.60 5.73 -19.94
C TYR A 441 -7.27 5.92 -20.69
N PHE A 442 -7.20 5.56 -21.97
CA PHE A 442 -6.06 5.87 -22.83
C PHE A 442 -5.79 7.39 -22.87
N GLY A 443 -6.82 8.20 -23.15
CA GLY A 443 -6.69 9.66 -23.17
C GLY A 443 -6.22 10.23 -21.83
N TYR A 444 -6.73 9.69 -20.72
CA TYR A 444 -6.29 10.02 -19.37
C TYR A 444 -4.79 9.75 -19.14
N PHE A 445 -4.31 8.55 -19.49
CA PHE A 445 -2.89 8.20 -19.35
C PHE A 445 -2.00 9.00 -20.31
N MET A 446 -2.46 9.30 -21.52
CA MET A 446 -1.73 10.18 -22.46
C MET A 446 -1.56 11.59 -21.92
N LEU A 447 -2.63 12.17 -21.33
CA LEU A 447 -2.57 13.49 -20.72
C LEU A 447 -1.58 13.51 -19.54
N LEU A 448 -1.61 12.48 -18.68
CA LEU A 448 -0.64 12.34 -17.59
C LEU A 448 0.79 12.20 -18.11
N ALA A 449 1.01 11.35 -19.11
CA ALA A 449 2.33 11.17 -19.73
C ALA A 449 2.86 12.49 -20.28
N ALA A 450 2.05 13.24 -21.02
CA ALA A 450 2.40 14.56 -21.55
C ALA A 450 2.76 15.53 -20.41
N ALA A 451 1.94 15.61 -19.36
CA ALA A 451 2.21 16.48 -18.21
C ALA A 451 3.55 16.16 -17.53
N TYR A 452 3.84 14.88 -17.26
CA TYR A 452 5.10 14.47 -16.63
C TYR A 452 6.32 14.69 -17.54
N LEU A 453 6.20 14.44 -18.84
CA LEU A 453 7.27 14.73 -19.80
C LEU A 453 7.55 16.23 -19.92
N MET A 454 6.51 17.08 -19.87
CA MET A 454 6.69 18.54 -19.83
C MET A 454 7.41 18.99 -18.55
N VAL A 455 7.08 18.41 -17.39
CA VAL A 455 7.83 18.65 -16.15
C VAL A 455 9.28 18.19 -16.29
N ALA A 456 9.52 17.03 -16.90
CA ALA A 456 10.86 16.50 -17.12
C ALA A 456 11.72 17.44 -18.00
N VAL A 457 11.16 17.94 -19.11
CA VAL A 457 11.82 18.93 -19.97
C VAL A 457 12.13 20.19 -19.18
N GLY A 458 11.20 20.70 -18.37
CA GLY A 458 11.41 21.88 -17.53
C GLY A 458 12.55 21.70 -16.52
N VAL A 459 12.65 20.52 -15.88
CA VAL A 459 13.75 20.19 -14.96
C VAL A 459 15.07 20.08 -15.72
N GLY A 460 15.09 19.45 -16.89
CA GLY A 460 16.29 19.33 -17.74
C GLY A 460 16.83 20.68 -18.22
N VAL A 461 15.96 21.59 -18.65
CA VAL A 461 16.33 22.95 -19.07
C VAL A 461 16.90 23.74 -17.89
N ARG A 462 16.27 23.68 -16.71
CA ARG A 462 16.78 24.35 -15.49
C ARG A 462 18.14 23.81 -15.07
N HIS A 463 18.37 22.50 -15.21
CA HIS A 463 19.66 21.90 -14.90
C HIS A 463 20.74 22.36 -15.88
N SER A 464 20.44 22.40 -17.18
CA SER A 464 21.37 22.83 -18.22
C SER A 464 21.75 24.31 -18.07
N ARG A 465 20.79 25.17 -17.72
CA ARG A 465 21.05 26.60 -17.43
C ARG A 465 21.93 26.83 -16.20
N ARG A 466 21.84 25.96 -15.19
CA ARG A 466 22.70 26.03 -13.98
C ARG A 466 24.08 25.43 -14.20
N ALA A 467 24.27 24.62 -15.25
CA ALA A 467 25.53 24.00 -15.59
C ALA A 467 26.41 24.87 -16.51
N GLN A 468 25.89 25.96 -17.06
CA GLN A 468 26.69 26.97 -17.76
C GLN A 468 27.45 27.82 -16.72
N PRO A 469 28.79 27.96 -16.81
CA PRO A 469 29.54 28.88 -15.96
C PRO A 469 29.11 30.33 -16.23
N PRO A 470 29.19 31.24 -15.23
CA PRO A 470 28.91 32.65 -15.45
C PRO A 470 29.81 33.19 -16.57
N GLU A 471 29.22 33.94 -17.50
CA GLU A 471 29.93 34.66 -18.57
C GLU A 471 31.13 35.42 -17.98
N PRO A 472 32.33 35.36 -18.59
CA PRO A 472 33.44 36.19 -18.15
C PRO A 472 33.05 37.65 -18.32
N VAL A 473 32.95 38.36 -17.19
CA VAL A 473 32.75 39.82 -17.15
C VAL A 473 33.85 40.47 -18.01
N PRO A 474 33.53 41.36 -18.96
CA PRO A 474 34.54 42.07 -19.73
C PRO A 474 35.46 42.84 -18.78
N ALA A 475 36.76 42.55 -18.85
CA ALA A 475 37.80 43.23 -18.10
C ALA A 475 38.02 44.66 -18.66
N THR A 476 37.09 45.57 -18.39
CA THR A 476 37.27 47.00 -18.74
C THR A 476 36.82 47.98 -17.66
N ALA A 477 36.40 47.51 -16.47
CA ALA A 477 36.01 48.40 -15.36
C ALA A 477 36.98 48.43 -14.17
N ALA A 478 38.20 47.87 -14.32
CA ALA A 478 39.21 47.84 -13.26
C ALA A 478 40.47 48.64 -13.64
N VAL A 479 40.32 49.86 -14.16
CA VAL A 479 41.41 50.85 -14.20
C VAL A 479 40.82 52.23 -13.89
N ARG A 480 40.31 52.41 -12.67
CA ARG A 480 40.22 53.75 -12.08
C ARG A 480 40.07 53.66 -10.57
N GLU A 481 41.15 53.30 -9.87
CA GLU A 481 41.49 53.98 -8.62
C GLU A 481 42.88 53.61 -8.09
N LYS A 482 43.58 54.67 -7.69
CA LYS A 482 44.73 54.76 -6.79
C LYS A 482 46.13 54.46 -7.35
N SER A 483 46.84 55.55 -7.61
CA SER A 483 48.25 55.67 -7.21
C SER A 483 48.36 56.72 -6.09
N PRO A 484 49.00 56.42 -4.96
CA PRO A 484 49.37 57.39 -3.92
C PRO A 484 50.86 57.83 -4.05
N GLU A 485 51.24 58.78 -3.19
CA GLU A 485 52.59 59.35 -2.91
C GLU A 485 53.04 60.47 -3.87
N ALA A 486 53.20 61.73 -3.45
CA ALA A 486 54.00 62.37 -2.38
C ALA A 486 55.14 63.14 -3.05
N ASP A 487 55.15 64.48 -2.92
CA ASP A 487 56.09 65.24 -2.09
C ASP A 487 56.23 66.70 -2.59
N ALA A 488 56.42 67.59 -1.60
CA ALA A 488 56.98 68.96 -1.57
C ALA A 488 56.97 69.87 -2.83
N THR A 489 56.64 71.16 -2.64
CA THR A 489 57.59 72.29 -2.42
C THR A 489 56.95 73.64 -2.83
N GLU A 490 57.07 74.65 -1.95
CA GLU A 490 57.12 76.12 -2.17
C GLU A 490 56.20 76.82 -3.19
N ALA A 491 55.31 77.69 -2.69
CA ALA A 491 55.46 79.17 -2.71
C ALA A 491 54.18 79.86 -2.18
#